data_AF-A0A8T0P8Y4-F1
#
_entry.id   AF-A0A8T0P8Y4-F1
#
_cell.length_a   1.000
_cell.length_b   1.000
_cell.length_c   1.000
_cell.angle_alpha   90.00
_cell.angle_beta   90.00
_cell.angle_gamma   90.00
#
_symmetry.space_group_name_H-M   'P 1'
#
loop_
_entity.id
_entity.type
_entity.pdbx_description
1 polymer ?
#
loop_
_entity_poly.entity_id
_entity_poly.type
_entity_poly.pdbx_seq_one_letter_code
_entity_poly.pdbx_strand_id
1 'polypeptide(L)'
;MSYIRNFAPRRLDKYDFVPSTGFSGSILVVWATDVFDGLVLEEHQFAIALSFTSAYTLETWKLSTVYGPCVEPAMGAFIAWLTNLQISNTDNWIILGDFNFYRSTENRNKPGGNISDTFIFNDAIGESGLIELHLKGEPSQGVICSKTLSWSNLTGFFYFY
;
A
#
# COMPACT_ATOMS: atom_id res chain seq x y z
N MET A 1 -11.69 11.62 16.96
CA MET A 1 -12.73 11.83 15.93
C MET A 1 -12.69 13.21 15.24
N SER A 2 -12.02 14.26 15.74
CA SER A 2 -12.08 15.61 15.12
C SER A 2 -11.09 15.87 13.96
N TYR A 3 -9.89 15.27 13.97
CA TYR A 3 -8.84 15.62 13.01
C TYR A 3 -9.08 15.09 11.58
N ILE A 4 -9.58 13.86 11.43
CA ILE A 4 -9.83 13.24 10.12
C ILE A 4 -10.93 13.96 9.34
N ARG A 5 -11.90 14.55 10.03
CA ARG A 5 -13.00 15.32 9.42
C ARG A 5 -12.54 16.61 8.74
N ASN A 6 -11.30 17.06 8.98
CA ASN A 6 -10.73 18.21 8.29
C ASN A 6 -10.39 17.90 6.84
N PHE A 7 -10.13 16.63 6.51
CA PHE A 7 -9.71 16.25 5.17
C PHE A 7 -10.52 15.11 4.56
N ALA A 8 -11.16 14.23 5.33
CA ALA A 8 -11.95 13.11 4.81
C ALA A 8 -13.45 13.47 4.64
N PRO A 9 -14.12 13.00 3.56
CA PRO A 9 -15.55 13.18 3.38
C PRO A 9 -16.32 12.56 4.55
N ARG A 10 -17.49 13.12 4.87
CA ARG A 10 -18.29 12.69 6.03
C ARG A 10 -18.65 11.21 6.05
N ARG A 11 -18.76 10.59 4.87
CA ARG A 11 -19.09 9.19 4.67
C ARG A 11 -17.96 8.25 5.09
N LEU A 12 -16.70 8.71 5.06
CA LEU A 12 -15.57 7.97 5.60
C LEU A 12 -15.52 8.20 7.12
N ASP A 13 -15.95 7.20 7.88
CA ASP A 13 -16.27 7.32 9.30
C ASP A 13 -15.45 6.37 10.19
N LYS A 14 -14.73 5.41 9.60
CA LYS A 14 -13.82 4.51 10.30
C LYS A 14 -12.43 4.57 9.67
N TYR A 15 -11.42 4.37 10.50
CA TYR A 15 -10.04 4.44 10.07
C TYR A 15 -9.13 3.58 10.95
N ASP A 16 -7.99 3.25 10.39
CA ASP A 16 -6.84 2.72 11.10
C ASP A 16 -5.55 3.32 10.56
N PHE A 17 -4.49 3.36 11.37
CA PHE A 17 -3.27 4.05 11.00
C PHE A 17 -2.03 3.54 11.72
N VAL A 18 -0.91 3.57 11.01
CA VAL A 18 0.43 3.39 11.57
C VAL A 18 1.06 4.77 11.75
N PRO A 19 1.40 5.18 12.98
CA PRO A 19 2.01 6.48 13.22
C PRO A 19 3.43 6.55 12.62
N SER A 20 3.84 7.76 12.25
CA SER A 20 5.23 8.01 11.88
C SER A 20 6.17 7.82 13.06
N THR A 21 7.34 7.25 12.81
CA THR A 21 8.42 7.06 13.79
C THR A 21 9.69 7.75 13.29
N GLY A 22 9.98 8.95 13.81
CA GLY A 22 11.11 9.76 13.34
C GLY A 22 10.83 10.41 11.98
N PHE A 23 11.67 10.13 10.98
CA PHE A 23 11.54 10.67 9.61
C PHE A 23 10.69 9.79 8.67
N SER A 24 10.11 8.70 9.17
CA SER A 24 9.24 7.82 8.38
C SER A 24 7.86 8.44 8.14
N GLY A 25 7.24 8.13 7.00
CA GLY A 25 5.87 8.51 6.71
C GLY A 25 4.87 7.77 7.62
N SER A 26 3.68 8.33 7.79
CA SER A 26 2.56 7.64 8.43
C SER A 26 1.67 6.97 7.38
N ILE A 27 1.08 5.83 7.73
CA ILE A 27 0.08 5.16 6.89
C ILE A 27 -1.29 5.39 7.51
N LEU A 28 -2.27 5.82 6.71
CA LEU A 28 -3.65 6.02 7.14
C LEU A 28 -4.59 5.33 6.14
N VAL A 29 -5.44 4.46 6.66
CA VAL A 29 -6.52 3.82 5.92
C VAL A 29 -7.84 4.33 6.48
N VAL A 30 -8.71 4.84 5.61
CA VAL A 30 -10.04 5.36 6.01
C VAL A 30 -11.08 4.73 5.10
N TRP A 31 -12.17 4.22 5.68
CA TRP A 31 -13.25 3.59 4.95
C TRP A 31 -14.62 3.99 5.48
N ALA A 32 -15.65 3.65 4.72
CA ALA A 32 -17.03 3.90 5.06
C ALA A 32 -17.66 2.61 5.60
N THR A 33 -18.14 2.63 6.84
CA THR A 33 -18.71 1.44 7.50
C THR A 33 -20.06 1.02 6.90
N ASP A 34 -20.72 1.91 6.14
CA ASP A 34 -21.92 1.59 5.36
C ASP A 34 -21.63 0.79 4.08
N VAL A 35 -20.35 0.72 3.66
CA VAL A 35 -19.91 -0.03 2.47
C VAL A 35 -19.08 -1.25 2.85
N PHE A 36 -18.17 -1.11 3.81
CA PHE A 36 -17.23 -2.16 4.19
C PHE A 36 -17.10 -2.30 5.70
N ASP A 37 -17.13 -3.53 6.18
CA ASP A 37 -16.60 -3.88 7.49
C ASP A 37 -15.10 -4.17 7.36
N GLY A 38 -14.29 -3.58 8.24
CA GLY A 38 -12.83 -3.61 8.16
C GLY A 38 -12.21 -4.21 9.41
N LEU A 39 -11.38 -5.23 9.23
CA LEU A 39 -10.64 -5.92 10.29
C LEU A 39 -9.14 -5.82 10.04
N VAL A 40 -8.39 -5.26 10.99
CA VAL A 40 -6.92 -5.26 10.92
C VAL A 40 -6.40 -6.68 11.11
N LEU A 41 -5.56 -7.13 10.18
CA LEU A 41 -4.89 -8.43 10.20
C LEU A 41 -3.46 -8.32 10.73
N GLU A 42 -2.75 -7.27 10.31
CA GLU A 42 -1.33 -7.09 10.62
C GLU A 42 -0.95 -5.61 10.59
N GLU A 43 -0.07 -5.20 11.50
CA GLU A 43 0.50 -3.86 11.56
C GLU A 43 2.01 -3.92 11.71
N HIS A 44 2.71 -3.21 10.82
CA HIS A 44 4.15 -2.97 10.83
C HIS A 44 4.40 -1.48 10.71
N GLN A 45 5.61 -1.02 11.06
CA GLN A 45 5.99 0.39 10.86
C GLN A 45 5.88 0.86 9.39
N PHE A 46 5.98 -0.08 8.44
CA PHE A 46 5.96 0.18 7.00
C PHE A 46 4.71 -0.37 6.30
N ALA A 47 3.79 -1.03 7.01
CA ALA A 47 2.61 -1.65 6.39
C ALA A 47 1.44 -1.79 7.36
N ILE A 48 0.21 -1.70 6.84
CA ILE A 48 -1.00 -2.14 7.53
C ILE A 48 -1.82 -3.01 6.59
N ALA A 49 -2.20 -4.20 7.05
CA ALA A 49 -3.03 -5.14 6.32
C ALA A 49 -4.41 -5.21 6.97
N LEU A 50 -5.46 -5.05 6.17
CA LEU A 50 -6.85 -5.15 6.58
C LEU A 50 -7.59 -6.17 5.71
N SER A 51 -8.54 -6.88 6.31
CA SER A 51 -9.60 -7.61 5.61
C SER A 51 -10.82 -6.71 5.52
N PHE A 52 -11.36 -6.53 4.31
CA PHE A 52 -12.60 -5.82 4.07
C PHE A 52 -13.69 -6.79 3.62
N THR A 53 -14.84 -6.72 4.27
CA THR A 53 -16.05 -7.43 3.87
C THR A 53 -17.08 -6.44 3.37
N SER A 54 -17.58 -6.63 2.15
CA SER A 54 -18.61 -5.80 1.55
C SER A 54 -19.94 -5.93 2.28
N ALA A 55 -20.54 -4.82 2.69
CA ALA A 55 -21.87 -4.80 3.31
C ALA A 55 -22.99 -5.19 2.30
N TYR A 56 -22.71 -5.12 1.00
CA TYR A 56 -23.69 -5.39 -0.06
C TYR A 56 -23.57 -6.80 -0.64
N THR A 57 -22.34 -7.27 -0.89
CA THR A 57 -22.08 -8.57 -1.55
C THR A 57 -21.62 -9.65 -0.58
N LEU A 58 -21.23 -9.29 0.65
CA LEU A 58 -20.60 -10.17 1.65
C LEU A 58 -19.27 -10.78 1.21
N GLU A 59 -18.75 -10.39 0.05
CA GLU A 59 -17.44 -10.80 -0.41
C GLU A 59 -16.35 -10.15 0.44
N THR A 60 -15.27 -10.91 0.66
CA THR A 60 -14.15 -10.50 1.49
C THR A 60 -12.86 -10.47 0.68
N TRP A 61 -12.07 -9.43 0.86
CA TRP A 61 -10.78 -9.23 0.22
C TRP A 61 -9.81 -8.55 1.20
N LYS A 62 -8.51 -8.63 0.92
CA LYS A 62 -7.45 -8.07 1.75
C LYS A 62 -6.84 -6.84 1.09
N LEU A 63 -6.53 -5.83 1.90
CA LEU A 63 -5.79 -4.64 1.52
C LEU A 63 -4.55 -4.53 2.39
N SER A 64 -3.36 -4.52 1.79
CA SER A 64 -2.15 -4.03 2.46
C SER A 64 -1.80 -2.65 1.93
N THR A 65 -1.77 -1.65 2.80
CA THR A 65 -1.19 -0.35 2.48
C THR A 65 0.24 -0.28 2.99
N VAL A 66 1.20 0.08 2.14
CA VAL A 66 2.63 0.07 2.48
C VAL A 66 3.32 1.41 2.26
N TYR A 67 4.37 1.65 3.04
CA TYR A 67 5.35 2.71 2.84
C TYR A 67 6.76 2.11 2.91
N GLY A 68 7.39 1.93 1.75
CA GLY A 68 8.68 1.29 1.63
C GLY A 68 9.79 2.16 2.24
N PRO A 69 10.47 1.70 3.29
CA PRO A 69 11.58 2.42 3.90
C PRO A 69 12.82 2.38 3.01
N CYS A 70 13.56 3.49 2.95
CA CYS A 70 14.76 3.64 2.11
C CYS A 70 16.08 3.50 2.88
N VAL A 71 16.04 3.12 4.16
CA VAL A 71 17.22 3.04 5.05
C VAL A 71 17.19 1.74 5.85
N GLU A 72 18.35 1.10 5.99
CA GLU A 72 18.51 -0.08 6.85
C GLU A 72 18.41 0.27 8.35
N PRO A 73 17.90 -0.64 9.20
CA PRO A 73 17.48 -2.03 8.91
C PRO A 73 16.03 -2.16 8.39
N ALA A 74 15.31 -1.04 8.27
CA ALA A 74 13.89 -1.07 7.91
C ALA A 74 13.67 -1.51 6.46
N MET A 75 14.58 -1.14 5.54
CA MET A 75 14.57 -1.58 4.15
C MET A 75 14.63 -3.11 4.05
N GLY A 76 15.59 -3.76 4.70
CA GLY A 76 15.70 -5.21 4.73
C GLY A 76 14.48 -5.88 5.38
N ALA A 77 13.94 -5.30 6.45
CA ALA A 77 12.73 -5.81 7.09
C ALA A 77 11.49 -5.74 6.16
N PHE A 78 11.36 -4.66 5.38
CA PHE A 78 10.29 -4.52 4.39
C PHE A 78 10.41 -5.55 3.27
N ILE A 79 11.60 -5.74 2.71
CA ILE A 79 11.84 -6.75 1.68
C ILE A 79 11.56 -8.15 2.21
N ALA A 80 12.05 -8.47 3.41
CA ALA A 80 11.79 -9.76 4.04
C ALA A 80 10.29 -9.98 4.28
N TRP A 81 9.55 -8.96 4.72
CA TRP A 81 8.10 -9.05 4.85
C TRP A 81 7.44 -9.32 3.50
N LEU A 82 7.82 -8.59 2.45
CA LEU A 82 7.27 -8.74 1.10
C LEU A 82 7.50 -10.16 0.56
N THR A 83 8.75 -10.63 0.57
CA THR A 83 9.13 -12.00 0.15
C THR A 83 8.36 -13.09 0.90
N ASN A 84 8.11 -12.90 2.20
CA ASN A 84 7.46 -13.92 3.04
C ASN A 84 5.93 -13.90 2.99
N LEU A 85 5.32 -13.03 2.19
CA LEU A 85 3.87 -12.99 2.03
C LEU A 85 3.34 -14.34 1.50
N GLN A 86 2.54 -15.00 2.32
CA GLN A 86 1.86 -16.24 1.96
C GLN A 86 0.48 -15.91 1.39
N ILE A 87 0.43 -15.63 0.08
CA ILE A 87 -0.83 -15.33 -0.63
C ILE A 87 -1.40 -16.64 -1.17
N SER A 88 -2.57 -17.06 -0.67
CA SER A 88 -3.26 -18.23 -1.22
C SER A 88 -3.78 -17.92 -2.63
N ASN A 89 -3.84 -18.93 -3.50
CA ASN A 89 -4.46 -18.81 -4.84
C ASN A 89 -5.94 -18.42 -4.80
N THR A 90 -6.59 -18.53 -3.64
CA THR A 90 -7.98 -18.14 -3.41
C THR A 90 -8.12 -16.76 -2.76
N ASP A 91 -7.02 -16.14 -2.37
CA ASP A 91 -7.04 -14.85 -1.68
C ASP A 91 -7.12 -13.72 -2.70
N ASN A 92 -8.16 -12.89 -2.56
CA ASN A 92 -8.23 -11.60 -3.23
C ASN A 92 -7.45 -10.58 -2.40
N TRP A 93 -6.19 -10.32 -2.75
CA TRP A 93 -5.32 -9.42 -1.99
C TRP A 93 -4.77 -8.30 -2.88
N ILE A 94 -5.03 -7.06 -2.50
CA ILE A 94 -4.45 -5.86 -3.09
C ILE A 94 -3.37 -5.33 -2.14
N ILE A 95 -2.17 -5.10 -2.68
CA ILE A 95 -1.09 -4.40 -1.96
C ILE A 95 -0.84 -3.10 -2.69
N LEU A 96 -1.07 -1.97 -2.04
CA LEU A 96 -0.87 -0.63 -2.61
C LEU A 96 -0.04 0.23 -1.66
N GLY A 97 0.66 1.21 -2.18
CA GLY A 97 1.56 1.96 -1.33
C GLY A 97 2.51 2.84 -2.10
N ASP A 98 3.33 3.56 -1.35
CA ASP A 98 4.56 4.10 -1.88
C ASP A 98 5.69 3.13 -1.52
N PHE A 99 6.14 2.35 -2.50
CA PHE A 99 7.17 1.35 -2.27
C PHE A 99 8.56 1.99 -2.15
N ASN A 100 8.80 3.22 -2.62
CA ASN A 100 10.13 3.83 -2.70
C ASN A 100 11.22 2.98 -3.41
N PHE A 101 10.85 1.92 -4.14
CA PHE A 101 11.75 1.10 -4.95
C PHE A 101 11.49 1.31 -6.45
N TYR A 102 12.55 1.28 -7.24
CA TYR A 102 12.46 1.33 -8.70
C TYR A 102 12.40 -0.08 -9.29
N ARG A 103 11.44 -0.34 -10.18
CA ARG A 103 11.32 -1.61 -10.95
C ARG A 103 12.37 -1.78 -12.04
N SER A 104 12.79 -0.67 -12.64
CA SER A 104 13.80 -0.62 -13.70
C SER A 104 14.65 0.63 -13.54
N THR A 105 15.90 0.56 -13.99
CA THR A 105 16.81 1.71 -14.10
C THR A 105 16.31 2.78 -15.06
N GLU A 106 15.43 2.44 -16.01
CA GLU A 106 14.80 3.39 -16.94
C GLU A 106 13.72 4.24 -16.28
N ASN A 107 13.12 3.75 -15.20
CA ASN A 107 12.12 4.45 -14.40
C ASN A 107 12.76 5.45 -13.42
N ARG A 108 13.89 6.07 -13.76
CA ARG A 108 14.62 7.00 -12.89
C ARG A 108 14.52 8.44 -13.37
N ASN A 109 14.18 9.33 -12.43
CA ASN A 109 14.20 10.78 -12.65
C ASN A 109 15.52 11.45 -12.21
N LYS A 110 16.43 10.74 -11.51
CA LYS A 110 17.75 11.25 -11.07
C LYS A 110 18.84 10.17 -11.11
N PRO A 111 20.11 10.52 -11.42
CA PRO A 111 21.24 9.61 -11.28
C PRO A 111 21.54 9.34 -9.80
N GLY A 112 21.81 8.07 -9.42
CA GLY A 112 22.26 7.72 -8.06
C GLY A 112 21.51 6.60 -7.31
N GLY A 113 20.58 5.88 -7.92
CA GLY A 113 19.97 4.73 -7.23
C GLY A 113 20.86 3.49 -7.26
N ASN A 114 20.73 2.65 -6.23
CA ASN A 114 21.38 1.36 -6.16
C ASN A 114 20.70 0.36 -7.11
N ILE A 115 21.47 -0.26 -8.02
CA ILE A 115 20.95 -1.28 -8.94
C ILE A 115 20.59 -2.56 -8.16
N SER A 116 21.31 -2.84 -7.07
CA SER A 116 21.05 -3.99 -6.21
C SER A 116 19.65 -3.92 -5.58
N ASP A 117 19.19 -2.75 -5.16
CA ASP A 117 17.86 -2.59 -4.54
C ASP A 117 16.74 -2.86 -5.55
N THR A 118 16.94 -2.52 -6.84
CA THR A 118 16.01 -2.86 -7.92
C THR A 118 15.93 -4.37 -8.13
N PHE A 119 17.06 -5.09 -8.12
CA PHE A 119 17.06 -6.55 -8.23
C PHE A 119 16.36 -7.20 -7.04
N ILE A 120 16.72 -6.81 -5.82
CA ILE A 120 16.12 -7.33 -4.59
C ILE A 120 14.60 -7.12 -4.58
N PHE A 121 14.13 -5.94 -4.98
CA PHE A 121 12.70 -5.67 -5.06
C PHE A 121 12.01 -6.52 -6.14
N ASN A 122 12.64 -6.70 -7.30
CA ASN A 122 12.09 -7.51 -8.37
C ASN A 122 12.01 -9.00 -8.00
N ASP A 123 13.02 -9.51 -7.30
CA ASP A 123 13.04 -10.87 -6.78
C ASP A 123 11.94 -11.07 -5.74
N ALA A 124 11.80 -10.14 -4.78
CA ALA A 124 10.73 -10.18 -3.78
C ALA A 124 9.34 -10.21 -4.42
N ILE A 125 9.07 -9.36 -5.42
CA ILE A 125 7.80 -9.36 -6.16
C ILE A 125 7.55 -10.73 -6.84
N GLY A 126 8.59 -11.33 -7.44
CA GLY A 126 8.51 -12.64 -8.07
C GLY A 126 8.22 -13.77 -7.09
N GLU A 127 8.89 -13.77 -5.94
CA GLU A 127 8.71 -14.76 -4.87
C GLU A 127 7.33 -14.67 -4.23
N SER A 128 6.79 -13.45 -4.02
CA SER A 128 5.44 -13.25 -3.52
C SER A 128 4.35 -13.59 -4.54
N GLY A 129 4.70 -13.87 -5.80
CA GLY A 129 3.74 -14.08 -6.89
C GLY A 129 2.92 -12.84 -7.25
N LEU A 130 3.42 -11.64 -6.93
CA LEU A 130 2.70 -10.39 -7.14
C LEU A 130 2.71 -10.00 -8.61
N ILE A 131 1.56 -9.57 -9.11
CA ILE A 131 1.39 -9.12 -10.49
C ILE A 131 1.14 -7.61 -10.49
N GLU A 132 1.92 -6.90 -11.29
CA GLU A 132 1.78 -5.45 -11.47
C GLU A 132 0.57 -5.12 -12.36
N LEU A 133 -0.43 -4.44 -11.79
CA LEU A 133 -1.61 -3.98 -12.52
C LEU A 133 -1.30 -2.67 -13.27
N HIS A 134 -1.37 -2.70 -14.60
CA HIS A 134 -1.16 -1.53 -15.44
C HIS A 134 -2.47 -0.75 -15.62
N LEU A 135 -2.57 0.44 -15.04
CA LEU A 135 -3.69 1.35 -15.27
C LEU A 135 -3.42 2.18 -16.55
N LYS A 136 -4.30 2.07 -17.56
CA LYS A 136 -4.16 2.81 -18.83
C LYS A 136 -4.49 4.30 -18.64
N GLY A 137 -3.47 5.16 -18.73
CA GLY A 137 -3.63 6.61 -18.81
C GLY A 137 -2.33 7.42 -18.66
N GLU A 138 -1.40 7.30 -19.63
CA GLU A 138 -0.23 8.17 -19.94
C GLU A 138 0.84 8.40 -18.82
N PRO A 139 2.14 8.60 -19.17
CA PRO A 139 3.17 7.65 -18.78
C PRO A 139 4.34 8.25 -17.98
N SER A 140 4.71 7.59 -16.87
CA SER A 140 6.08 7.17 -16.51
C SER A 140 6.15 6.78 -15.03
N GLN A 141 6.73 5.59 -14.79
CA GLN A 141 6.91 4.91 -13.50
C GLN A 141 5.66 4.19 -12.97
N GLY A 142 5.79 2.88 -12.74
CA GLY A 142 4.71 2.01 -12.28
C GLY A 142 4.03 2.56 -11.04
N VAL A 143 2.70 2.66 -11.10
CA VAL A 143 1.88 3.09 -9.97
C VAL A 143 0.87 1.98 -9.69
N ILE A 144 1.12 1.21 -8.64
CA ILE A 144 0.03 0.80 -7.75
C ILE A 144 -0.20 1.99 -6.81
N CYS A 145 -1.30 2.71 -6.99
CA CYS A 145 -1.52 4.01 -6.37
C CYS A 145 -1.86 3.87 -4.87
N SER A 146 -0.92 4.18 -3.99
CA SER A 146 -1.23 4.97 -2.80
C SER A 146 -0.40 6.24 -2.84
N LYS A 147 -1.07 7.38 -2.72
CA LYS A 147 -0.41 8.67 -2.53
C LYS A 147 -0.13 8.80 -1.02
N THR A 148 1.12 8.62 -0.61
CA THR A 148 1.56 9.02 0.74
C THR A 148 1.23 10.51 0.92
N LEU A 149 0.62 10.85 2.06
CA LEU A 149 0.14 12.20 2.39
C LEU A 149 1.27 13.24 2.40
N SER A 150 1.61 13.79 1.23
CA SER A 150 2.00 15.19 1.10
C SER A 150 0.73 15.98 0.80
N TRP A 151 0.14 16.54 1.86
CA TRP A 151 -0.95 17.54 1.89
C TRP A 151 -1.51 17.95 0.52
N SER A 152 -2.40 17.14 -0.04
CA SER A 152 -3.48 17.53 -0.97
C SER A 152 -4.05 16.29 -1.67
N ASN A 153 -5.34 16.09 -1.40
CA ASN A 153 -6.27 15.24 -2.13
C ASN A 153 -6.29 13.77 -1.73
N LEU A 154 -7.33 13.48 -0.93
CA LEU A 154 -8.02 12.23 -0.75
C LEU A 154 -8.03 11.34 -2.00
N THR A 155 -7.56 10.11 -1.86
CA THR A 155 -7.83 9.05 -2.83
C THR A 155 -8.79 8.05 -2.20
N GLY A 156 -9.99 7.95 -2.77
CA GLY A 156 -10.84 6.76 -2.63
C GLY A 156 -10.54 5.80 -3.77
N PHE A 157 -10.49 4.50 -3.49
CA PHE A 157 -10.45 3.45 -4.50
C PHE A 157 -11.64 2.51 -4.31
N PHE A 158 -12.31 2.20 -5.41
CA PHE A 158 -13.29 1.13 -5.54
C PHE A 158 -12.80 0.21 -6.67
N TYR A 159 -12.87 -1.11 -6.47
CA TYR A 159 -13.04 -2.03 -7.58
C TYR A 159 -14.06 -3.10 -7.16
N PHE A 160 -15.13 -3.20 -7.95
CA PHE A 160 -16.13 -4.26 -7.92
C PHE A 160 -15.99 -5.05 -9.22
N TYR A 161 -16.30 -6.35 -9.18
CA TYR A 161 -17.03 -6.97 -10.28
C TYR A 161 -18.51 -7.01 -9.91
#